data_AF-A0A524CRE7-F1
#
_entry.id   AF-A0A524CRE7-F1
#
_cell.length_a   1.000
_cell.length_b   1.000
_cell.length_c   1.000
_cell.angle_alpha   90.00
_cell.angle_beta   90.00
_cell.angle_gamma   90.00
#
_symmetry.space_group_name_H-M   'P 1'
#
loop_
_entity.id
_entity.type
_entity.pdbx_description
1 polymer ?
#
loop_
_entity_poly.entity_id
_entity_poly.type
_entity_poly.pdbx_seq_one_letter_code
_entity_poly.pdbx_strand_id
1 'polypeptide(L)'
;MSGTDQEIIEILEAQIEVEKKTLERISKVEDEAKEVAVRLAFMDVRLDTWKHIKFLEGMIEHINTVPCDEWSAKVARYAGRFKLERELEAVISEESEMVDLLDKALSKIEDPIARLLLGHMKDEEESHDKNLRDLVTLIKQTPLQSKKGEKGTDIVCETD
;
A
#
# COMPACT_ATOMS: atom_id res chain seq x y z
N MET A 1 20.45 7.29 13.07
CA MET A 1 19.28 6.40 13.17
C MET A 1 19.10 6.04 14.64
N SER A 2 17.90 6.20 15.19
CA SER A 2 17.68 5.83 16.60
C SER A 2 17.76 4.31 16.77
N GLY A 3 18.05 3.80 17.98
CA GLY A 3 18.06 2.35 18.22
C GLY A 3 16.72 1.69 17.89
N THR A 4 15.61 2.43 18.08
CA THR A 4 14.25 1.99 17.73
C THR A 4 14.03 1.88 16.22
N ASP A 5 14.56 2.79 15.42
CA ASP A 5 14.41 2.72 13.95
C ASP A 5 15.15 1.50 13.38
N GLN A 6 16.32 1.17 13.94
CA GLN A 6 17.09 -0.01 13.55
C GLN A 6 16.34 -1.31 13.91
N GLU A 7 15.77 -1.40 15.12
CA GLU A 7 14.93 -2.52 15.52
C GLU A 7 13.71 -2.70 14.60
N ILE A 8 13.07 -1.60 14.18
CA ILE A 8 11.96 -1.65 13.23
C ILE A 8 12.42 -2.18 11.89
N ILE A 9 13.54 -1.69 11.35
CA ILE A 9 14.08 -2.17 10.06
C ILE A 9 14.35 -3.67 10.12
N GLU A 10 14.98 -4.18 11.18
CA GLU A 10 15.25 -5.62 11.34
C GLU A 10 13.96 -6.46 11.34
N ILE A 11 12.89 -5.95 11.96
CA ILE A 11 11.57 -6.61 11.93
C ILE A 11 11.01 -6.62 10.50
N LEU A 12 11.09 -5.50 9.77
CA LEU A 12 10.58 -5.41 8.39
C LEU A 12 11.36 -6.33 7.45
N GLU A 13 12.69 -6.41 7.59
CA GLU A 13 13.54 -7.34 6.84
C GLU A 13 13.16 -8.80 7.12
N ALA A 14 12.92 -9.14 8.39
CA ALA A 14 12.46 -10.48 8.75
C ALA A 14 11.09 -10.82 8.13
N GLN A 15 10.17 -9.86 8.06
CA GLN A 15 8.88 -10.02 7.38
C GLN A 15 9.06 -10.24 5.87
N ILE A 16 9.92 -9.45 5.22
CA ILE A 16 10.25 -9.61 3.80
C ILE A 16 10.74 -11.04 3.50
N GLU A 17 11.59 -11.60 4.35
CA GLU A 17 12.08 -12.98 4.16
C GLU A 17 10.99 -14.04 4.34
N VAL A 18 10.01 -13.81 5.20
CA VAL A 18 8.83 -14.68 5.33
C VAL A 18 7.96 -14.58 4.08
N GLU A 19 7.69 -13.37 3.59
CA GLU A 19 6.86 -13.15 2.41
C GLU A 19 7.52 -13.71 1.15
N LYS A 20 8.83 -13.57 0.97
CA LYS A 20 9.55 -14.18 -0.17
C LYS A 20 9.42 -15.71 -0.21
N LYS A 21 9.57 -16.37 0.95
CA LYS A 21 9.38 -17.83 1.06
C LYS A 21 7.94 -18.24 0.78
N THR A 22 6.99 -17.44 1.24
CA THR A 22 5.56 -17.64 1.00
C THR A 22 5.24 -17.50 -0.48
N LEU A 23 5.78 -16.47 -1.14
CA LEU A 23 5.63 -16.22 -2.57
C LEU A 23 6.10 -17.39 -3.42
N GLU A 24 7.29 -17.90 -3.14
CA GLU A 24 7.85 -19.07 -3.84
C GLU A 24 6.95 -20.30 -3.67
N ARG A 25 6.45 -20.53 -2.45
CA ARG A 25 5.58 -21.66 -2.16
C ARG A 25 4.23 -21.55 -2.87
N ILE A 26 3.58 -20.39 -2.80
CA ILE A 26 2.26 -20.17 -3.43
C ILE A 26 2.37 -20.29 -4.94
N SER A 27 3.42 -19.73 -5.55
CA SER A 27 3.62 -19.80 -6.99
C SER A 27 3.65 -21.26 -7.49
N LYS A 28 4.34 -22.16 -6.76
CA LYS A 28 4.37 -23.59 -7.09
C LYS A 28 2.98 -24.24 -7.00
N VAL A 29 2.24 -23.94 -5.93
CA VAL A 29 0.91 -24.54 -5.71
C VAL A 29 -0.11 -24.01 -6.72
N GLU A 30 -0.01 -22.73 -7.11
CA GLU A 30 -0.81 -22.14 -8.19
C GLU A 30 -0.57 -22.85 -9.53
N ASP A 31 0.70 -23.06 -9.89
CA ASP A 31 1.07 -23.75 -11.15
C ASP A 31 0.56 -25.21 -11.19
N GLU A 32 0.54 -25.89 -10.04
CA GLU A 32 0.06 -27.27 -9.91
C GLU A 32 -1.47 -27.40 -9.84
N ALA A 33 -2.18 -26.32 -9.52
CA ALA A 33 -3.62 -26.34 -9.33
C ALA A 33 -4.38 -26.54 -10.66
N LYS A 34 -5.18 -27.60 -10.73
CA LYS A 34 -5.96 -27.95 -11.93
C LYS A 34 -7.25 -27.14 -12.07
N GLU A 35 -7.83 -26.74 -10.94
CA GLU A 35 -9.09 -26.02 -10.91
C GLU A 35 -8.85 -24.52 -11.07
N VAL A 36 -9.62 -23.87 -11.96
CA VAL A 36 -9.50 -22.43 -12.24
C VAL A 36 -9.73 -21.61 -10.98
N ALA A 37 -10.77 -21.92 -10.20
CA ALA A 37 -11.07 -21.18 -8.99
C ALA A 37 -9.96 -21.24 -7.94
N VAL A 38 -9.34 -22.42 -7.78
CA VAL A 38 -8.21 -22.59 -6.86
C VAL A 38 -6.99 -21.80 -7.34
N ARG A 39 -6.74 -21.78 -8.65
CA ARG A 39 -5.69 -20.92 -9.23
C ARG A 39 -5.95 -19.45 -9.00
N LEU A 40 -7.20 -18.99 -9.16
CA LEU A 40 -7.56 -17.60 -8.88
C LEU A 40 -7.32 -17.24 -7.41
N ALA A 41 -7.70 -18.13 -6.48
CA ALA A 41 -7.44 -17.92 -5.05
C ALA A 41 -5.94 -17.87 -4.73
N PHE A 42 -5.10 -18.72 -5.34
CA PHE A 42 -3.65 -18.66 -5.10
C PHE A 42 -3.00 -17.45 -5.79
N MET A 43 -3.48 -17.08 -6.98
CA MET A 43 -3.01 -15.88 -7.69
C MET A 43 -3.24 -14.63 -6.85
N ASP A 44 -4.42 -14.51 -6.24
CA ASP A 44 -4.79 -13.42 -5.34
C ASP A 44 -3.80 -13.29 -4.17
N VAL A 45 -3.62 -14.36 -3.40
CA VAL A 45 -2.64 -14.38 -2.30
C VAL A 45 -1.21 -14.12 -2.81
N ARG A 46 -0.83 -14.63 -4.00
CA ARG A 46 0.50 -14.39 -4.58
C ARG A 46 0.72 -12.90 -4.86
N LEU A 47 -0.26 -12.23 -5.45
CA LEU A 47 -0.17 -10.80 -5.75
C LEU A 47 -0.09 -9.98 -4.46
N ASP A 48 -0.84 -10.38 -3.44
CA ASP A 48 -0.80 -9.76 -2.12
C ASP A 48 0.53 -9.93 -1.39
N THR A 49 1.06 -11.15 -1.38
CA THR A 49 2.41 -11.41 -0.87
C THR A 49 3.46 -10.56 -1.58
N TRP A 50 3.36 -10.41 -2.90
CA TRP A 50 4.27 -9.53 -3.65
C TRP A 50 4.08 -8.06 -3.30
N LYS A 51 2.83 -7.59 -3.18
CA LYS A 51 2.45 -6.24 -2.74
C LYS A 51 3.06 -5.93 -1.36
N HIS A 52 2.97 -6.86 -0.41
CA HIS A 52 3.55 -6.71 0.92
C HIS A 52 5.07 -6.55 0.89
N ILE A 53 5.79 -7.38 0.11
CA ILE A 53 7.25 -7.24 -0.04
C ILE A 53 7.60 -5.82 -0.52
N LYS A 54 6.91 -5.32 -1.55
CA LYS A 54 7.14 -3.97 -2.09
C LYS A 54 6.80 -2.87 -1.11
N PHE A 55 5.72 -3.04 -0.35
CA PHE A 55 5.35 -2.09 0.68
C PHE A 55 6.41 -2.03 1.80
N LEU A 56 6.89 -3.19 2.28
CA LEU A 56 7.92 -3.28 3.31
C LEU A 56 9.26 -2.71 2.84
N GLU A 57 9.68 -2.99 1.60
CA GLU A 57 10.86 -2.38 0.97
C GLU A 57 10.73 -0.85 0.94
N GLY A 58 9.57 -0.33 0.52
CA GLY A 58 9.28 1.11 0.51
C GLY A 58 9.26 1.75 1.91
N MET A 59 8.80 1.02 2.93
CA MET A 59 8.85 1.48 4.32
C MET A 59 10.28 1.56 4.86
N ILE A 60 11.13 0.58 4.54
CA ILE A 60 12.56 0.63 4.88
C ILE A 60 13.23 1.82 4.19
N GLU A 61 12.92 2.06 2.92
CA GLU A 61 13.41 3.24 2.18
C GLU A 61 12.93 4.54 2.84
N HIS A 62 11.65 4.61 3.23
CA HIS A 62 11.08 5.77 3.90
C HIS A 62 11.77 6.08 5.23
N ILE A 63 12.05 5.06 6.05
CA ILE A 63 12.76 5.21 7.34
C ILE A 63 14.22 5.64 7.11
N ASN A 64 14.88 5.12 6.08
CA ASN A 64 16.28 5.42 5.79
C ASN A 64 16.51 6.74 5.03
N THR A 65 15.48 7.25 4.34
CA THR A 65 15.61 8.43 3.48
C THR A 65 15.28 9.71 4.22
N VAL A 66 16.28 10.56 4.38
CA VAL A 66 16.10 11.91 4.91
C VAL A 66 16.27 12.93 3.78
N PRO A 67 15.23 13.66 3.35
CA PRO A 67 15.39 14.66 2.29
C PRO A 67 16.42 15.74 2.64
N CYS A 68 17.24 16.07 1.63
CA CYS A 68 18.32 17.05 1.69
C CYS A 68 17.81 18.39 1.14
N ASP A 69 17.84 19.40 2.01
CA ASP A 69 17.39 20.79 1.83
C ASP A 69 15.90 21.10 2.14
N GLU A 70 15.69 22.18 2.89
CA GLU A 70 14.35 22.63 3.33
C GLU A 70 13.53 23.21 2.16
N TRP A 71 14.20 23.69 1.11
CA TRP A 71 13.56 24.37 -0.02
C TRP A 71 12.97 23.41 -1.04
N SER A 72 13.73 22.40 -1.47
CA SER A 72 13.27 21.37 -2.41
C SER A 72 12.21 20.51 -1.76
N ALA A 73 12.32 20.21 -0.46
CA ALA A 73 11.25 19.58 0.31
C ALA A 73 9.96 20.42 0.30
N LYS A 74 10.03 21.73 0.48
CA LYS A 74 8.85 22.60 0.57
C LYS A 74 8.16 22.84 -0.78
N VAL A 75 8.94 23.06 -1.85
CA VAL A 75 8.41 23.28 -3.21
C VAL A 75 7.88 21.99 -3.82
N ALA A 76 8.60 20.86 -3.69
CA ALA A 76 8.11 19.56 -4.16
C ALA A 76 6.82 19.14 -3.44
N ARG A 77 6.70 19.45 -2.14
CA ARG A 77 5.48 19.18 -1.35
C ARG A 77 4.29 20.03 -1.77
N TYR A 78 4.46 21.32 -2.08
CA TYR A 78 3.32 22.18 -2.41
C TYR A 78 2.76 21.92 -3.83
N ALA A 79 3.62 21.91 -4.84
CA ALA A 79 3.22 21.64 -6.22
C ALA A 79 2.82 20.17 -6.43
N GLY A 80 3.51 19.25 -5.74
CA GLY A 80 3.18 17.83 -5.74
C GLY A 80 1.82 17.55 -5.08
N ARG A 81 1.47 18.26 -3.99
CA ARG A 81 0.25 17.99 -3.22
C ARG A 81 -1.04 18.31 -3.95
N PHE A 82 -1.12 19.41 -4.71
CA PHE A 82 -2.34 19.71 -5.47
C PHE A 82 -2.55 18.72 -6.63
N LYS A 83 -1.47 18.37 -7.35
CA LYS A 83 -1.54 17.35 -8.39
C LYS A 83 -1.90 15.99 -7.78
N LEU A 84 -1.24 15.60 -6.69
CA LEU A 84 -1.47 14.37 -5.96
C LEU A 84 -2.91 14.26 -5.44
N GLU A 85 -3.47 15.32 -4.85
CA GLU A 85 -4.86 15.33 -4.39
C GLU A 85 -5.83 15.03 -5.53
N ARG A 86 -5.64 15.67 -6.69
CA ARG A 86 -6.49 15.42 -7.86
C ARG A 86 -6.35 14.00 -8.41
N GLU A 87 -5.13 13.48 -8.50
CA GLU A 87 -4.93 12.09 -8.96
C GLU A 87 -5.50 11.09 -7.94
N LEU A 88 -5.36 11.35 -6.63
CA LEU A 88 -5.97 10.52 -5.58
C LEU A 88 -7.50 10.54 -5.65
N GLU A 89 -8.10 11.70 -5.89
CA GLU A 89 -9.57 11.81 -6.08
C GLU A 89 -10.04 11.03 -7.31
N ALA A 90 -9.27 11.01 -8.39
CA ALA A 90 -9.57 10.20 -9.57
C ALA A 90 -9.54 8.70 -9.24
N VAL A 91 -8.48 8.23 -8.58
CA VAL A 91 -8.37 6.82 -8.16
C VAL A 91 -9.50 6.45 -7.19
N ILE A 92 -9.81 7.28 -6.19
CA ILE A 92 -10.95 7.07 -5.26
C ILE A 92 -12.27 6.89 -6.04
N SER A 93 -12.48 7.68 -7.10
CA SER A 93 -13.67 7.54 -7.94
C SER A 93 -13.70 6.23 -8.71
N GLU A 94 -12.55 5.76 -9.19
CA GLU A 94 -12.41 4.48 -9.89
C GLU A 94 -12.63 3.29 -8.94
N GLU A 95 -12.09 3.33 -7.72
CA GLU A 95 -12.33 2.32 -6.68
C GLU A 95 -13.83 2.23 -6.33
N SER A 96 -14.48 3.39 -6.16
CA SER A 96 -15.92 3.46 -5.88
C SER A 96 -16.75 2.88 -7.04
N GLU A 97 -16.37 3.15 -8.30
CA GLU A 97 -17.03 2.56 -9.46
C GLU A 97 -16.85 1.04 -9.50
N MET A 98 -15.67 0.54 -9.13
CA MET A 98 -15.40 -0.89 -9.08
C MET A 98 -16.28 -1.59 -8.03
N VAL A 99 -16.43 -1.01 -6.84
CA VAL A 99 -17.35 -1.51 -5.80
C VAL A 99 -18.79 -1.62 -6.32
N ASP A 100 -19.28 -0.59 -7.01
CA ASP A 100 -20.62 -0.58 -7.61
C ASP A 100 -20.79 -1.70 -8.68
N LEU A 101 -19.74 -1.96 -9.46
CA LEU A 101 -19.75 -3.04 -10.46
C LEU A 101 -19.71 -4.42 -9.81
N LEU A 102 -18.94 -4.59 -8.74
CA LEU A 102 -18.87 -5.82 -7.96
C LEU A 102 -20.21 -6.13 -7.29
N ASP A 103 -20.89 -5.12 -6.73
CA ASP A 103 -22.23 -5.29 -6.16
C ASP A 103 -23.25 -5.77 -7.20
N LYS A 104 -23.22 -5.17 -8.40
CA LYS A 104 -24.06 -5.60 -9.52
C LYS A 104 -23.75 -7.04 -9.92
N ALA A 105 -22.47 -7.44 -9.96
CA ALA A 105 -22.08 -8.81 -10.27
C ALA A 105 -22.54 -9.79 -9.18
N LEU A 106 -22.27 -9.50 -7.91
CA LEU A 106 -22.65 -10.31 -6.75
C LEU A 106 -24.17 -10.49 -6.62
N SER A 107 -24.98 -9.52 -7.08
CA SER A 107 -26.44 -9.67 -7.11
C SER A 107 -26.95 -10.71 -8.12
N LYS A 108 -26.11 -11.13 -9.07
CA LYS A 108 -26.48 -12.03 -10.19
C LYS A 108 -25.81 -13.39 -10.14
N ILE A 109 -24.73 -13.53 -9.37
CA ILE A 109 -23.94 -14.77 -9.31
C ILE A 109 -24.56 -15.73 -8.29
N GLU A 110 -24.85 -16.94 -8.74
CA GLU A 110 -25.32 -18.06 -7.90
C GLU A 110 -24.18 -19.00 -7.46
N ASP A 111 -23.07 -19.03 -8.23
CA ASP A 111 -21.92 -19.89 -7.91
C ASP A 111 -21.23 -19.44 -6.61
N PRO A 112 -21.18 -20.30 -5.57
CA PRO A 112 -20.70 -19.89 -4.26
C PRO A 112 -19.20 -19.55 -4.24
N ILE A 113 -18.41 -20.14 -5.13
CA ILE A 113 -16.97 -19.90 -5.21
C ILE A 113 -16.70 -18.54 -5.87
N ALA A 114 -17.37 -18.24 -6.98
CA ALA A 114 -17.31 -16.94 -7.62
C ALA A 114 -17.82 -15.81 -6.71
N ARG A 115 -18.89 -16.07 -5.92
CA ARG A 115 -19.36 -15.13 -4.89
C ARG A 115 -18.31 -14.88 -3.82
N LEU A 116 -17.60 -15.91 -3.38
CA LEU A 116 -16.53 -15.78 -2.38
C LEU A 116 -15.38 -14.92 -2.94
N LEU A 117 -14.88 -15.23 -4.14
CA LEU A 117 -13.75 -14.53 -4.76
C LEU A 117 -14.07 -13.06 -5.05
N LEU A 118 -15.25 -12.78 -5.63
CA LEU A 118 -15.66 -11.39 -5.92
C LEU A 118 -16.09 -10.64 -4.66
N GLY A 119 -16.56 -11.34 -3.63
CA GLY A 119 -16.80 -10.75 -2.32
C GLY A 119 -15.50 -10.28 -1.69
N HIS A 120 -14.45 -11.09 -1.74
CA HIS A 120 -13.14 -10.70 -1.25
C HIS A 120 -12.59 -9.48 -2.00
N MET A 121 -12.60 -9.50 -3.33
CA MET A 121 -12.18 -8.35 -4.15
C MET A 121 -12.95 -7.08 -3.77
N LYS A 122 -14.27 -7.19 -3.52
CA LYS A 122 -15.06 -6.04 -3.07
C LYS A 122 -14.59 -5.50 -1.72
N ASP A 123 -14.33 -6.37 -0.75
CA ASP A 123 -13.83 -5.97 0.57
C ASP A 123 -12.46 -5.26 0.45
N GLU A 124 -11.63 -5.67 -0.50
CA GLU A 124 -10.36 -5.00 -0.80
C GLU A 124 -10.55 -3.60 -1.38
N GLU A 125 -11.40 -3.43 -2.40
CA GLU A 125 -11.64 -2.10 -3.00
C GLU A 125 -12.29 -1.12 -2.01
N GLU A 126 -13.18 -1.61 -1.14
CA GLU A 126 -13.73 -0.79 -0.04
C GLU A 126 -12.63 -0.34 0.94
N SER A 127 -11.66 -1.21 1.23
CA SER A 127 -10.49 -0.88 2.04
C SER A 127 -9.58 0.12 1.33
N HIS A 128 -9.34 -0.05 0.02
CA HIS A 128 -8.54 0.88 -0.79
C HIS A 128 -9.15 2.28 -0.81
N ASP A 129 -10.45 2.42 -1.11
CA ASP A 129 -11.18 3.70 -1.07
C ASP A 129 -10.99 4.40 0.28
N LYS A 130 -11.21 3.67 1.38
CA LYS A 130 -11.06 4.21 2.73
C LYS A 130 -9.62 4.67 3.00
N ASN A 131 -8.62 3.84 2.68
CA ASN A 131 -7.22 4.17 2.91
C ASN A 131 -6.78 5.40 2.11
N LEU A 132 -7.25 5.54 0.87
CA LEU A 132 -6.97 6.71 0.03
C LEU A 132 -7.62 7.98 0.59
N ARG A 133 -8.86 7.91 1.10
CA ARG A 133 -9.52 9.05 1.76
C ARG A 133 -8.81 9.47 3.04
N ASP A 134 -8.35 8.49 3.83
CA ASP A 134 -7.57 8.74 5.04
C ASP A 134 -6.23 9.41 4.66
N LEU A 135 -5.57 8.96 3.60
CA LEU A 135 -4.35 9.59 3.07
C LEU A 135 -4.61 11.05 2.62
N VAL A 136 -5.68 11.33 1.87
CA VAL A 136 -6.06 12.70 1.49
C VAL A 136 -6.27 13.57 2.73
N THR A 137 -6.91 13.02 3.77
CA THR A 137 -7.14 13.71 5.04
C THR A 137 -5.83 14.02 5.77
N LEU A 138 -4.92 13.04 5.87
CA LEU A 138 -3.60 13.20 6.48
C LEU A 138 -2.77 14.23 5.72
N ILE A 139 -2.78 14.18 4.39
CA ILE A 139 -2.13 15.17 3.54
C ILE A 139 -2.70 16.55 3.89
N LYS A 140 -4.03 16.73 3.88
CA LYS A 140 -4.71 18.00 4.20
C LYS A 140 -4.35 18.57 5.57
N GLN A 141 -4.29 17.72 6.59
CA GLN A 141 -4.03 18.10 7.98
C GLN A 141 -2.55 18.31 8.29
N THR A 142 -1.63 17.70 7.53
CA THR A 142 -0.20 17.82 7.79
C THR A 142 0.25 19.26 7.48
N PRO A 143 0.72 20.02 8.49
CA PRO A 143 1.21 21.38 8.28
C PRO A 143 2.43 21.32 7.35
N LEU A 144 2.55 22.30 6.46
CA LEU A 144 3.76 22.51 5.67
C LEU A 144 4.87 22.99 6.63
N GLN A 145 5.51 22.06 7.35
CA GLN A 145 6.54 22.41 8.32
C GLN A 145 7.72 23.10 7.64
N SER A 146 8.25 24.14 8.28
CA SER A 146 9.39 24.92 7.81
C SER A 146 10.73 24.44 8.38
N LYS A 147 10.75 23.43 9.25
CA LYS A 147 11.95 22.87 9.87
C LYS A 147 11.86 21.36 10.05
N LYS A 148 13.03 20.75 10.03
CA LYS A 148 13.38 19.38 10.38
C LYS A 148 13.02 19.02 11.85
N GLY A 149 12.49 17.83 12.14
CA GLY A 149 12.15 17.37 13.50
C GLY A 149 12.80 16.01 13.80
N GLU A 150 12.54 15.40 14.96
CA GLU A 150 13.38 14.40 15.62
C GLU A 150 12.95 12.91 15.51
N LYS A 151 11.83 12.55 14.86
CA LYS A 151 11.33 11.15 14.72
C LYS A 151 11.08 10.77 13.26
N GLY A 152 10.71 9.53 12.92
CA GLY A 152 10.49 9.08 11.52
C GLY A 152 9.48 9.88 10.66
N THR A 153 8.69 10.78 11.25
CA THR A 153 7.89 11.80 10.54
C THR A 153 8.66 13.07 10.22
N ASP A 154 9.90 13.12 10.66
CA ASP A 154 10.68 14.29 10.82
C ASP A 154 12.07 14.10 10.22
N ILE A 155 12.54 15.15 9.58
CA ILE A 155 13.74 15.16 8.78
C ILE A 155 14.79 15.74 9.79
N VAL A 156 16.03 15.25 10.02
CA VAL A 156 17.13 16.00 10.76
C VAL A 156 18.44 16.00 9.96
N CYS A 157 19.07 17.17 9.74
CA CYS A 157 20.29 17.36 8.93
C CYS A 157 21.45 17.41 9.90
N GLU A 158 22.59 16.87 9.49
CA GLU A 158 23.86 17.21 10.13
C GLU A 158 24.12 18.71 9.93
N THR A 159 24.33 19.40 11.04
CA THR A 159 24.92 20.74 11.05
C THR A 159 26.42 20.61 10.85
N ASP A 160 26.98 21.40 9.94
CA ASP A 160 28.43 21.58 9.73
C ASP A 160 29.23 21.65 11.04
#